data_AF-A0AA35CML2-F1
#
_entry.id   AF-A0AA35CML2-F1
#
_cell.length_a   1.000
_cell.length_b   1.000
_cell.length_c   1.000
_cell.angle_alpha   90.00
_cell.angle_beta   90.00
_cell.angle_gamma   90.00
#
_symmetry.space_group_name_H-M   'P 1'
#
loop_
_entity.id
_entity.type
_entity.pdbx_description
1 polymer ?
#
loop_
_entity_poly.entity_id
_entity_poly.type
_entity_poly.pdbx_seq_one_letter_code
_entity_poly.pdbx_strand_id
1 'polypeptide(L)'
;MLKPGETVTWTSQAHGSVKTKTGTVVAYVGPAQDAYRFIPPGLGRGRVHFQQYSQVPRYVVAVPRRSGLLDYYAPPARLLERLAPEG
;
A
#
# COMPACT_ATOMS: atom_id res chain seq x y z
N MET A 1 -11.32 -10.72 -2.10
CA MET A 1 -9.97 -10.30 -2.55
C MET A 1 -10.09 -8.90 -3.14
N LEU A 2 -9.15 -8.01 -2.84
CA LEU A 2 -9.13 -6.66 -3.40
C LEU A 2 -8.55 -6.71 -4.82
N LYS A 3 -9.04 -5.84 -5.70
CA LYS A 3 -8.59 -5.76 -7.10
C LYS A 3 -7.72 -4.51 -7.32
N PRO A 4 -6.76 -4.55 -8.26
CA PRO A 4 -6.10 -3.34 -8.73
C PRO A 4 -7.13 -2.27 -9.12
N GLY A 5 -6.90 -1.04 -8.69
CA GLY A 5 -7.83 0.09 -8.85
C GLY A 5 -8.81 0.29 -7.71
N GLU A 6 -9.00 -0.67 -6.80
CA GLU A 6 -9.87 -0.46 -5.63
C GLU A 6 -9.24 0.52 -4.64
N THR A 7 -10.06 1.44 -4.11
CA THR A 7 -9.67 2.32 -3.01
C THR A 7 -9.81 1.59 -1.68
N VAL A 8 -8.76 1.63 -0.88
CA VAL A 8 -8.71 0.99 0.43
C VAL A 8 -8.24 1.97 1.49
N THR A 9 -8.70 1.73 2.71
CA THR A 9 -8.17 2.39 3.90
C THR A 9 -7.59 1.38 4.85
N TRP A 10 -6.58 1.80 5.62
CA TRP A 10 -6.09 1.03 6.74
C TRP A 10 -5.47 1.94 7.78
N THR A 11 -5.41 1.41 8.98
CA THR A 11 -4.79 2.07 10.12
C THR A 11 -3.42 1.48 10.40
N SER A 12 -2.42 2.33 10.59
CA SER A 12 -1.04 1.93 10.92
C SER A 12 -0.50 2.75 12.08
N GLN A 13 0.28 2.11 12.96
CA GLN A 13 1.03 2.82 13.99
C GLN A 13 2.35 3.32 13.40
N ALA A 14 2.64 4.60 13.60
CA ALA A 14 3.90 5.22 13.23
C ALA A 14 4.34 6.18 14.32
N HIS A 15 5.50 5.93 14.94
CA HIS A 15 6.08 6.78 16.00
C HIS A 15 5.10 7.12 17.14
N GLY A 16 4.41 6.11 17.69
CA GLY A 16 3.47 6.29 18.79
C GLY A 16 2.14 6.96 18.41
N SER A 17 1.94 7.31 17.13
CA SER A 17 0.69 7.83 16.62
C SER A 17 0.00 6.82 15.70
N VAL A 18 -1.31 6.70 15.85
CA VAL A 18 -2.16 5.94 14.94
C VAL A 18 -2.50 6.82 13.75
N LYS A 19 -2.25 6.33 12.53
CA LYS A 19 -2.53 7.05 11.28
C LYS A 19 -3.36 6.19 10.34
N THR A 20 -4.48 6.73 9.91
CA THR A 20 -5.29 6.19 8.82
C THR A 20 -4.69 6.62 7.48
N LYS A 21 -4.59 5.68 6.55
CA LYS A 21 -4.08 5.90 5.18
C LYS A 21 -5.12 5.41 4.20
N THR A 22 -5.39 6.22 3.18
CA THR A 22 -6.26 5.86 2.07
C THR A 22 -5.44 5.85 0.79
N GLY A 23 -5.61 4.83 -0.04
CA GLY A 23 -4.91 4.72 -1.31
C GLY A 23 -5.54 3.71 -2.25
N THR A 24 -4.95 3.60 -3.43
CA THR A 24 -5.44 2.72 -4.51
C THR A 24 -4.58 1.46 -4.58
N VAL A 25 -5.23 0.31 -4.62
CA VAL A 25 -4.57 -0.99 -4.78
C VAL A 25 -3.89 -1.04 -6.14
N VAL A 26 -2.60 -1.37 -6.14
CA VAL A 26 -1.80 -1.56 -7.36
C VAL A 26 -1.72 -3.06 -7.69
N ALA A 27 -1.38 -3.90 -6.71
CA ALA A 27 -1.23 -5.34 -6.91
C ALA A 27 -1.33 -6.12 -5.60
N TYR A 28 -1.74 -7.39 -5.69
CA TYR A 28 -1.54 -8.36 -4.62
C TYR A 28 -0.11 -8.92 -4.69
N VAL A 29 0.53 -9.10 -3.53
CA VAL A 29 1.87 -9.66 -3.39
C VAL A 29 1.82 -10.85 -2.45
N GLY A 30 2.07 -12.03 -2.98
CA GLY A 30 2.13 -13.26 -2.19
C GLY A 30 3.38 -13.36 -1.31
N PRO A 31 3.45 -14.39 -0.44
CA PRO A 31 4.64 -14.68 0.34
C PRO A 31 5.89 -14.83 -0.52
N ALA A 32 7.01 -14.31 -0.04
CA ALA A 32 8.32 -14.27 -0.68
C ALA A 32 8.37 -13.61 -2.07
N GLN A 33 7.28 -12.99 -2.53
CA GLN A 33 7.23 -12.34 -3.83
C GLN A 33 7.88 -10.95 -3.76
N ASP A 34 8.66 -10.62 -4.81
CA ASP A 34 9.24 -9.29 -4.97
C ASP A 34 8.13 -8.25 -5.21
N ALA A 35 7.94 -7.36 -4.24
CA ALA A 35 6.99 -6.26 -4.26
C ALA A 35 7.46 -5.05 -5.08
N TYR A 36 8.76 -4.90 -5.33
CA TYR A 36 9.31 -3.75 -6.09
C TYR A 36 8.98 -3.85 -7.59
N ARG A 37 8.62 -5.04 -8.08
CA ARG A 37 8.11 -5.25 -9.45
C ARG A 37 6.77 -4.55 -9.72
N PHE A 38 6.07 -4.11 -8.69
CA PHE A 38 4.76 -3.47 -8.80
C PHE A 38 4.80 -1.96 -8.55
N ILE A 39 5.99 -1.37 -8.45
CA ILE A 39 6.15 0.09 -8.32
C ILE A 39 7.01 0.62 -9.46
N PRO A 40 6.89 1.91 -9.83
CA PRO A 40 7.77 2.54 -10.80
C PRO A 40 9.26 2.39 -10.42
N PRO A 41 10.15 2.17 -11.40
CA PRO A 41 11.59 2.15 -11.14
C PRO A 41 12.10 3.56 -10.78
N GLY A 42 13.24 3.64 -10.09
CA GLY A 42 13.87 4.92 -9.77
C GLY A 42 13.14 5.76 -8.71
N LEU A 43 12.19 5.18 -7.97
CA LEU A 43 11.58 5.87 -6.84
C LEU A 43 12.63 6.14 -5.74
N GLY A 44 12.75 7.40 -5.31
CA GLY A 44 13.58 7.73 -4.15
C GLY A 44 13.11 6.97 -2.91
N ARG A 45 14.05 6.58 -2.04
CA ARG A 45 13.79 5.75 -0.84
C ARG A 45 12.68 6.30 0.05
N GLY A 46 12.49 7.62 0.10
CA GLY A 46 11.44 8.27 0.87
C GLY A 46 10.01 8.11 0.35
N ARG A 47 9.80 7.40 -0.78
CA ARG A 47 8.48 7.08 -1.36
C ARG A 47 8.08 5.61 -1.19
N VAL A 48 8.98 4.76 -0.68
CA VAL A 48 8.75 3.31 -0.56
C VAL A 48 8.78 2.93 0.91
N HIS A 49 7.62 2.56 1.45
CA HIS A 49 7.43 2.30 2.88
C HIS A 49 7.21 0.81 3.17
N PHE A 50 8.02 -0.04 2.55
CA PHE A 50 7.98 -1.49 2.73
C PHE A 50 9.27 -2.15 2.27
N GLN A 51 9.48 -3.39 2.74
CA GLN A 51 10.57 -4.26 2.30
C GLN A 51 10.21 -4.98 1.00
N GLN A 52 11.21 -5.16 0.14
CA GLN A 52 11.08 -5.83 -1.16
C GLN A 52 10.41 -7.22 -1.04
N TYR A 53 10.81 -8.01 -0.06
CA TYR A 53 10.27 -9.35 0.22
C TYR A 53 9.60 -9.42 1.59
N SER A 54 8.61 -10.30 1.74
CA SER A 54 7.97 -10.62 3.03
C SER A 54 7.29 -11.98 2.95
N GLN A 55 7.25 -12.72 4.06
CA GLN A 55 6.48 -13.96 4.17
C GLN A 55 4.98 -13.73 4.35
N VAL A 56 4.59 -12.50 4.73
CA VAL A 56 3.19 -12.14 4.91
C VAL A 56 2.62 -11.67 3.57
N PRO A 57 1.43 -12.16 3.16
CA PRO A 57 0.75 -11.65 1.97
C PRO A 57 0.33 -10.19 2.16
N ARG A 58 0.59 -9.36 1.15
CA ARG A 58 0.41 -7.91 1.16
C ARG A 58 -0.30 -7.43 -0.09
N TYR A 59 -0.73 -6.17 -0.09
CA TYR A 59 -1.03 -5.46 -1.34
C TYR A 59 -0.12 -4.26 -1.46
N VAL A 60 0.39 -4.00 -2.66
CA VAL A 60 0.99 -2.70 -2.96
C VAL A 60 -0.14 -1.70 -3.12
N VAL A 61 -0.07 -0.60 -2.38
CA VAL A 61 -1.06 0.47 -2.39
C VAL A 61 -0.35 1.80 -2.64
N ALA A 62 -0.84 2.55 -3.64
CA ALA A 62 -0.39 3.89 -3.96
C ALA A 62 -1.20 4.91 -3.16
N VAL A 63 -0.52 5.74 -2.37
CA VAL A 63 -1.11 6.76 -1.49
C VAL A 63 -0.71 8.14 -2.00
N PRO A 64 -1.68 9.00 -2.37
CA PRO A 64 -1.37 10.34 -2.82
C PRO A 64 -0.90 11.24 -1.67
N ARG A 65 0.15 12.02 -1.92
CA ARG A 65 0.58 13.15 -1.07
C ARG A 65 -0.10 14.43 -1.52
N ARG A 66 -0.19 15.40 -0.62
CA ARG A 66 -0.63 16.77 -0.94
C ARG A 66 0.19 17.42 -2.06
N SER A 67 1.45 17.03 -2.23
CA SER A 67 2.33 17.54 -3.30
C SER A 67 2.05 16.94 -4.69
N GLY A 68 1.07 16.04 -4.83
CA GLY A 68 0.76 15.34 -6.08
C GLY A 68 1.65 14.10 -6.36
N LEU A 69 2.65 13.85 -5.50
CA LEU A 69 3.48 12.63 -5.58
C LEU A 69 2.77 11.44 -4.93
N LEU A 70 3.17 10.23 -5.34
CA LEU A 70 2.69 8.98 -4.75
C LEU A 70 3.73 8.37 -3.82
N ASP A 71 3.25 7.92 -2.66
CA ASP A 71 3.94 6.96 -1.81
C ASP A 71 3.41 5.57 -2.06
N TYR A 72 4.28 4.58 -1.91
CA TYR A 72 3.92 3.17 -2.04
C TYR A 72 4.10 2.48 -0.70
N TYR A 73 3.04 1.81 -0.27
CA TYR A 73 3.00 0.99 0.93
C TYR A 73 2.70 -0.45 0.54
N ALA A 74 3.11 -1.39 1.40
CA ALA A 74 2.69 -2.77 1.29
C ALA A 74 2.12 -3.27 2.64
N PRO A 75 0.91 -2.81 3.04
CA PRO A 75 0.28 -3.33 4.25
C PRO A 75 -0.08 -4.83 4.09
N PRO A 76 -0.05 -5.60 5.19
CA PRO A 76 -0.62 -6.95 5.22
C PRO A 76 -2.06 -6.95 4.71
N ALA A 77 -2.40 -7.95 3.90
CA ALA A 77 -3.74 -8.09 3.32
C ALA A 77 -4.87 -8.01 4.35
N ARG A 78 -4.63 -8.53 5.57
CA ARG A 78 -5.59 -8.53 6.68
C ARG A 78 -5.91 -7.16 7.30
N LEU A 79 -5.13 -6.13 7.00
CA LEU A 79 -5.33 -4.78 7.55
C LEU A 79 -6.11 -3.85 6.63
N LEU A 80 -6.37 -4.27 5.38
CA LEU A 80 -7.03 -3.43 4.40
C LEU A 80 -8.54 -3.56 4.49
N GLU A 81 -9.20 -2.41 4.57
CA GLU A 81 -10.65 -2.28 4.47
C GLU A 81 -11.00 -1.63 3.14
N ARG A 82 -11.97 -2.19 2.43
CA ARG A 82 -12.47 -1.60 1.18
C ARG A 82 -13.32 -0.39 1.53
N LEU A 83 -13.03 0.77 0.92
CA LEU A 83 -14.05 1.81 0.84
C LEU A 83 -15.07 1.38 -0.22
N ALA A 84 -16.29 1.08 0.20
CA ALA A 84 -17.39 0.97 -0.73
C ALA A 84 -17.57 2.33 -1.42
N PRO A 85 -17.83 2.39 -2.73
CA PRO A 85 -18.31 3.63 -3.34
C PRO A 85 -19.63 4.00 -2.64
N GLU A 86 -19.74 5.24 -2.16
CA GLU A 86 -21.04 5.79 -1.80
C GLU A 86 -21.92 5.70 -3.06
N GLY A 87 -23.07 5.03 -2.91
CA GLY A 87 -24.03 4.78 -3.98
C GLY A 87 -24.76 6.02 -4.45
#